data_AF-A0A087RUR0-F1
#
_entry.id   AF-A0A087RUR0-F1
#
_cell.length_a   1.000
_cell.length_b   1.000
_cell.length_c   1.000
_cell.angle_alpha   90.00
_cell.angle_beta   90.00
_cell.angle_gamma   90.00
#
_symmetry.space_group_name_H-M   'P 1'
#
loop_
_entity.id
_entity.type
_entity.pdbx_description
1 polymer ?
#
loop_
_entity_poly.entity_id
_entity_poly.type
_entity_poly.pdbx_seq_one_letter_code
_entity_poly.pdbx_strand_id
1 'polypeptide(L)'
;MSQKEIEESLDLLQKDWDVDPVLRNFMLGKITDVSDRPIKVKDVVFHVPYLNSEKKFILWKCFWPDCHNCCDRQGRLPLTSDDLITIGKGLKYQKPSEFIKNETLTVTYSEPGPSGQMTTMTTINLKRKTDETEADDGTHISCRFLNEEGGCSMHPDRPGVCYLYPFSSWLENEKGKPRVHATYQFTGDCPGFYLAEDLEPMKEEFKEYSKIIYDYNMASNRTNREGFGSVSFG
;
A
#
# COMPACT_ATOMS: atom_id res chain seq x y z
N MET A 1 0.60 -5.16 11.15
CA MET A 1 1.20 -6.51 11.30
C MET A 1 1.97 -6.59 12.59
N SER A 2 2.05 -7.78 13.17
CA SER A 2 2.88 -8.09 14.33
C SER A 2 4.37 -8.15 13.97
N GLN A 3 5.24 -7.99 14.96
CA GLN A 3 6.69 -8.13 14.78
C GLN A 3 7.08 -9.54 14.27
N LYS A 4 6.35 -10.58 14.70
CA LYS A 4 6.56 -11.95 14.27
C LYS A 4 6.28 -12.12 12.76
N GLU A 5 5.20 -11.55 12.27
CA GLU A 5 4.84 -11.61 10.83
C GLU A 5 5.87 -10.87 9.96
N ILE A 6 6.41 -9.74 10.46
CA ILE A 6 7.49 -9.01 9.77
C ILE A 6 8.76 -9.87 9.71
N GLU A 7 9.14 -10.52 10.82
CA GLU A 7 10.30 -11.41 10.87
C GLU A 7 10.17 -12.59 9.91
N GLU A 8 9.02 -13.27 9.91
CA GLU A 8 8.74 -14.37 8.98
C GLU A 8 8.78 -13.91 7.52
N SER A 9 8.28 -12.71 7.22
CA SER A 9 8.30 -12.13 5.87
C SER A 9 9.72 -11.79 5.41
N LEU A 10 10.55 -11.23 6.30
CA LEU A 10 11.96 -10.97 6.03
C LEU A 10 12.76 -12.25 5.82
N ASP A 11 12.51 -13.30 6.60
CA ASP A 11 13.16 -14.61 6.45
C ASP A 11 12.82 -15.28 5.12
N LEU A 12 11.59 -15.10 4.64
CA LEU A 12 11.19 -15.54 3.31
C LEU A 12 11.84 -14.71 2.22
N LEU A 13 11.84 -13.38 2.35
CA LEU A 13 12.43 -12.47 1.39
C LEU A 13 13.93 -12.75 1.18
N GLN A 14 14.66 -13.03 2.27
CA GLN A 14 16.10 -13.29 2.25
C GLN A 14 16.52 -14.59 1.54
N LYS A 15 15.57 -15.44 1.15
CA LYS A 15 15.88 -16.63 0.35
C LYS A 15 16.31 -16.27 -1.07
N ASP A 16 15.72 -15.21 -1.61
CA ASP A 16 15.87 -14.82 -3.01
C ASP A 16 16.51 -13.43 -3.17
N TRP A 17 16.50 -12.60 -2.12
CA TRP A 17 17.00 -11.23 -2.14
C TRP A 17 18.02 -10.96 -1.04
N ASP A 18 19.05 -10.17 -1.36
CA ASP A 18 19.93 -9.63 -0.33
C ASP A 18 19.23 -8.48 0.40
N VAL A 19 19.06 -8.62 1.71
CA VAL A 19 18.42 -7.62 2.56
C VAL A 19 19.47 -7.04 3.50
N ASP A 20 19.68 -5.73 3.39
CA ASP A 20 20.64 -5.01 4.23
C ASP A 20 20.37 -5.30 5.73
N PRO A 21 21.36 -5.77 6.50
CA PRO A 21 21.19 -6.10 7.92
C PRO A 21 20.69 -4.92 8.78
N VAL A 22 21.05 -3.69 8.43
CA VAL A 22 20.58 -2.47 9.11
C VAL A 22 19.09 -2.30 8.84
N LEU A 23 18.65 -2.46 7.60
CA LEU A 23 17.22 -2.38 7.25
C LEU A 23 16.43 -3.49 7.91
N ARG A 24 16.94 -4.73 7.94
CA ARG A 24 16.32 -5.84 8.68
C ARG A 24 16.15 -5.48 10.16
N ASN A 25 17.20 -4.98 10.80
CA ASN A 25 17.14 -4.60 12.21
C ASN A 25 16.18 -3.42 12.47
N PHE A 26 16.12 -2.45 11.56
CA PHE A 26 15.14 -1.37 11.62
C PHE A 26 13.70 -1.89 11.53
N MET A 27 13.38 -2.74 10.55
CA MET A 27 12.03 -3.29 10.37
C MET A 27 11.60 -4.18 11.56
N LEU A 28 12.56 -4.87 12.21
CA LEU A 28 12.36 -5.63 13.44
C LEU A 28 12.31 -4.77 14.72
N GLY A 29 12.31 -3.44 14.59
CA GLY A 29 12.25 -2.51 15.71
C GLY A 29 13.50 -2.48 16.61
N LYS A 30 14.62 -3.07 16.17
CA LYS A 30 15.88 -3.08 16.93
C LYS A 30 16.64 -1.76 16.82
N ILE A 31 16.38 -0.98 15.77
CA ILE A 31 16.88 0.39 15.61
C ILE A 31 15.75 1.36 15.94
N THR A 32 15.88 2.08 17.05
CA THR A 32 14.86 3.01 17.55
C THR A 32 15.24 4.48 17.39
N ASP A 33 16.52 4.78 17.16
CA ASP A 33 17.00 6.14 16.90
C ASP A 33 16.73 6.55 15.44
N VAL A 34 15.44 6.85 15.19
CA VAL A 34 14.90 7.16 13.87
C VAL A 34 14.15 8.48 13.94
N SER A 35 14.44 9.37 13.00
CA SER A 35 13.73 10.63 12.84
C SER A 35 12.86 10.61 11.60
N ASP A 36 11.67 11.21 11.71
CA ASP A 36 10.85 11.53 10.55
C ASP A 36 11.38 12.80 9.87
N ARG A 37 11.62 12.72 8.56
CA ARG A 37 12.05 13.83 7.71
C ARG A 37 10.94 14.13 6.69
N PRO A 38 9.94 14.95 7.05
CA PRO A 38 8.86 15.27 6.14
C PRO A 38 9.36 16.15 4.98
N ILE A 39 9.03 15.76 3.76
CA ILE A 39 9.22 16.57 2.56
C ILE A 39 7.87 16.81 1.88
N LYS A 40 7.67 18.02 1.37
CA LYS A 40 6.47 18.35 0.60
C LYS A 40 6.78 18.30 -0.89
N VAL A 41 6.07 17.44 -1.61
CA VAL A 41 6.15 17.35 -3.07
C VAL A 41 4.74 17.53 -3.63
N LYS A 42 4.50 18.69 -4.25
CA LYS A 42 3.18 19.14 -4.69
C LYS A 42 2.16 19.10 -3.54
N ASP A 43 1.17 18.22 -3.62
CA ASP A 43 0.04 18.13 -2.70
C ASP A 43 0.22 17.05 -1.62
N VAL A 44 1.31 16.28 -1.68
CA VAL A 44 1.61 15.19 -0.74
C VAL A 44 2.79 15.57 0.16
N VAL A 45 2.66 15.29 1.45
CA VAL A 45 3.77 15.30 2.42
C VAL A 45 4.26 13.87 2.61
N PHE A 46 5.50 13.60 2.22
CA PHE A 46 6.15 12.31 2.44
C PHE A 46 6.94 12.33 3.74
N HIS A 47 6.65 11.39 4.62
CA HIS A 47 7.33 11.14 5.89
C HIS A 47 8.42 10.08 5.66
N VAL A 48 9.65 10.54 5.39
CA VAL A 48 10.78 9.66 5.04
C VAL A 48 11.59 9.34 6.31
N PRO A 49 11.76 8.06 6.67
CA PRO A 49 12.58 7.68 7.81
C PRO A 49 14.06 7.99 7.60
N TYR A 50 14.69 8.56 8.63
CA TYR A 50 16.12 8.82 8.67
C TYR A 50 16.72 8.14 9.90
N LEU A 51 17.66 7.22 9.67
CA LEU A 51 18.40 6.51 10.71
C LEU A 51 19.52 7.42 11.21
N ASN A 52 19.37 7.96 12.42
CA ASN A 52 20.31 8.96 12.95
C ASN A 52 21.71 8.37 13.16
N SER A 53 21.80 7.16 13.71
CA SER A 53 23.06 6.43 13.93
C SER A 53 23.83 6.18 12.63
N GLU A 54 23.11 5.86 11.55
CA GLU A 54 23.70 5.55 10.24
C GLU A 54 23.90 6.80 9.38
N LYS A 55 23.25 7.91 9.75
CA LYS A 55 23.16 9.15 8.97
C LYS A 55 22.65 8.92 7.55
N LYS A 56 21.62 8.08 7.41
CA LYS A 56 21.05 7.70 6.12
C LYS A 56 19.53 7.72 6.14
N PHE A 57 18.95 8.07 5.00
CA PHE A 57 17.54 7.86 4.70
C PHE A 57 17.28 6.40 4.34
N ILE A 58 16.07 5.94 4.65
CA ILE A 58 15.53 4.73 4.02
C ILE A 58 14.73 5.17 2.81
N LEU A 59 15.16 4.72 1.63
CA LEU A 59 14.52 4.96 0.35
C LEU A 59 14.04 3.64 -0.27
N TRP A 60 13.34 3.74 -1.39
CA TRP A 60 12.71 2.60 -2.05
C TRP A 60 12.83 2.67 -3.58
N LYS A 61 12.86 1.50 -4.22
CA LYS A 61 12.71 1.34 -5.66
C LYS A 61 11.84 0.13 -5.98
N CYS A 62 10.99 0.23 -6.99
CA CYS A 62 10.23 -0.91 -7.48
C CYS A 62 11.11 -1.84 -8.33
N PHE A 63 11.03 -3.16 -8.08
CA PHE A 63 11.65 -4.20 -8.90
C PHE A 63 10.63 -5.04 -9.67
N TRP A 64 9.37 -4.62 -9.75
CA TRP A 64 8.39 -5.32 -10.58
C TRP A 64 8.81 -5.24 -12.07
N PRO A 65 8.71 -6.34 -12.85
CA PRO A 65 8.10 -7.63 -12.51
C PRO A 65 9.02 -8.65 -11.82
N ASP A 66 10.33 -8.43 -11.76
CA ASP A 66 11.29 -9.37 -11.12
C ASP A 66 10.95 -9.63 -9.63
N CYS A 67 10.35 -8.65 -8.96
CA CYS A 67 9.69 -8.82 -7.67
C CYS A 67 8.18 -8.57 -7.80
N HIS A 68 7.37 -9.54 -7.39
CA HIS A 68 5.92 -9.47 -7.37
C HIS A 68 5.31 -9.83 -6.00
N ASN A 69 6.08 -9.73 -4.92
CA ASN A 69 5.61 -10.04 -3.56
C ASN A 69 4.40 -9.22 -3.13
N CYS A 70 4.29 -7.96 -3.57
CA CYS A 70 3.10 -7.15 -3.33
C CYS A 70 1.84 -7.69 -4.03
N CYS A 71 1.96 -8.56 -5.03
CA CYS A 71 0.83 -9.27 -5.63
C CYS A 71 0.58 -10.62 -4.95
N ASP A 72 1.62 -11.28 -4.44
CA ASP A 72 1.52 -12.58 -3.78
C ASP A 72 1.06 -12.54 -2.33
N ARG A 73 1.30 -11.41 -1.66
CA ARG A 73 1.20 -11.30 -0.20
C ARG A 73 0.30 -10.17 0.26
N GLN A 74 -0.40 -9.47 -0.64
CA GLN A 74 -1.25 -8.36 -0.23
C GLN A 74 -2.45 -8.84 0.58
N GLY A 75 -2.65 -8.23 1.75
CA GLY A 75 -3.78 -8.56 2.62
C GLY A 75 -5.15 -8.11 2.11
N ARG A 76 -5.20 -7.03 1.31
CA ARG A 76 -6.45 -6.42 0.81
C ARG A 76 -6.20 -5.64 -0.49
N LEU A 77 -7.22 -5.59 -1.36
CA LEU A 77 -7.23 -4.76 -2.57
C LEU A 77 -8.42 -3.79 -2.59
N PRO A 78 -8.44 -2.74 -1.74
CA PRO A 78 -9.51 -1.76 -1.71
C PRO A 78 -9.73 -1.12 -3.08
N LEU A 79 -10.97 -1.07 -3.52
CA LEU A 79 -11.38 -0.47 -4.78
C LEU A 79 -11.97 0.92 -4.54
N THR A 80 -11.61 1.85 -5.40
CA THR A 80 -12.34 3.11 -5.57
C THR A 80 -13.55 2.90 -6.48
N SER A 81 -14.50 3.84 -6.47
CA SER A 81 -15.64 3.78 -7.40
C SER A 81 -15.24 3.85 -8.87
N ASP A 82 -14.11 4.50 -9.19
CA ASP A 82 -13.54 4.48 -10.54
C ASP A 82 -13.01 3.09 -10.91
N ASP A 83 -12.40 2.39 -9.95
CA ASP A 83 -11.92 1.02 -10.14
C ASP A 83 -13.10 0.07 -10.40
N LEU A 84 -14.24 0.22 -9.69
CA LEU A 84 -15.44 -0.59 -9.91
C LEU A 84 -15.94 -0.52 -11.37
N ILE A 85 -15.81 0.65 -12.00
CA ILE A 85 -16.21 0.86 -13.39
C ILE A 85 -15.12 0.35 -14.35
N THR A 86 -13.86 0.71 -14.11
CA THR A 86 -12.73 0.44 -15.00
C THR A 86 -12.43 -1.05 -15.07
N ILE A 87 -12.28 -1.68 -13.90
CA ILE A 87 -12.01 -3.12 -13.78
C ILE A 87 -13.21 -3.93 -14.26
N GLY A 88 -14.43 -3.53 -13.90
CA GLY A 88 -15.64 -4.20 -14.36
C GLY A 88 -15.72 -4.29 -15.89
N LYS A 89 -15.40 -3.19 -16.59
CA LYS A 89 -15.30 -3.17 -18.06
C LYS A 89 -14.13 -4.01 -18.58
N GLY A 90 -12.97 -3.94 -17.93
CA GLY A 90 -11.79 -4.76 -18.27
C GLY A 90 -12.11 -6.24 -18.26
N LEU A 91 -12.79 -6.71 -17.21
CA LEU A 91 -13.27 -8.08 -17.00
C LEU A 91 -14.58 -8.41 -17.76
N LYS A 92 -15.01 -7.53 -18.67
CA LYS A 92 -16.16 -7.73 -19.59
C LYS A 92 -17.53 -7.84 -18.92
N TYR A 93 -17.69 -7.35 -17.69
CA TYR A 93 -19.01 -7.20 -17.07
C TYR A 93 -19.81 -6.11 -17.75
N GLN A 94 -21.09 -6.40 -18.05
CA GLN A 94 -21.99 -5.44 -18.69
C GLN A 94 -22.61 -4.47 -17.67
N LYS A 95 -22.75 -4.90 -16.41
CA LYS A 95 -23.35 -4.12 -15.32
C LYS A 95 -22.39 -4.05 -14.12
N PRO A 96 -22.14 -2.85 -13.55
CA PRO A 96 -21.34 -2.71 -12.35
C PRO A 96 -21.85 -3.55 -11.17
N SER A 97 -23.17 -3.72 -11.03
CA SER A 97 -23.76 -4.55 -9.97
C SER A 97 -23.37 -6.03 -10.05
N GLU A 98 -23.17 -6.56 -11.26
CA GLU A 98 -22.74 -7.95 -11.45
C GLU A 98 -21.26 -8.11 -11.11
N PHE A 99 -20.43 -7.14 -11.51
CA PHE A 99 -19.03 -7.09 -11.09
C PHE A 99 -18.91 -7.04 -9.57
N ILE A 100 -19.60 -6.10 -8.91
CA ILE A 100 -19.59 -5.95 -7.45
C ILE A 100 -19.99 -7.27 -6.78
N LYS A 101 -21.10 -7.88 -7.20
CA LYS A 101 -21.60 -9.12 -6.60
C LYS A 101 -20.60 -10.28 -6.72
N ASN A 102 -19.95 -10.42 -7.88
CA ASN A 102 -19.16 -11.61 -8.18
C ASN A 102 -17.69 -11.46 -7.77
N GLU A 103 -17.13 -10.27 -7.94
CA GLU A 103 -15.69 -10.02 -7.90
C GLU A 103 -15.23 -9.20 -6.69
N THR A 104 -16.15 -8.75 -5.83
CA THR A 104 -15.78 -7.95 -4.66
C THR A 104 -16.22 -8.58 -3.34
N LEU A 105 -15.54 -8.16 -2.28
CA LEU A 105 -15.86 -8.49 -0.89
C LEU A 105 -15.83 -7.20 -0.07
N THR A 106 -16.89 -6.95 0.70
CA THR A 106 -16.93 -5.82 1.63
C THR A 106 -16.52 -6.31 3.02
N VAL A 107 -15.50 -5.68 3.59
CA VAL A 107 -14.94 -6.07 4.90
C VAL A 107 -14.80 -4.85 5.78
N THR A 108 -14.93 -5.05 7.10
CA THR A 108 -14.70 -4.01 8.11
C THR A 108 -13.58 -4.45 9.04
N TYR A 109 -12.56 -3.61 9.19
CA TYR A 109 -11.38 -3.88 10.01
C TYR A 109 -10.92 -2.62 10.73
N SER A 110 -10.12 -2.80 11.77
CA SER A 110 -9.53 -1.71 12.54
C SER A 110 -8.01 -1.83 12.54
N GLU A 111 -7.34 -0.74 12.22
CA GLU A 111 -5.87 -0.67 12.22
C GLU A 111 -5.42 0.61 12.94
N PRO A 112 -4.24 0.60 13.59
CA PRO A 112 -3.67 1.81 14.15
C PRO A 112 -3.35 2.78 13.00
N GLY A 113 -3.91 3.98 13.09
CA GLY A 113 -3.59 5.08 12.19
C GLY A 113 -2.19 5.63 12.46
N PRO A 114 -1.71 6.55 11.61
CA PRO A 114 -0.36 7.13 11.70
C PRO A 114 -0.04 7.79 13.05
N SER A 115 -1.04 8.36 13.72
CA SER A 115 -0.93 8.96 15.06
C SER A 115 -1.11 7.95 16.20
N GLY A 116 -1.23 6.65 15.91
CA GLY A 116 -1.51 5.58 16.86
C GLY A 116 -2.98 5.42 17.25
N GLN A 117 -3.87 6.32 16.81
CA GLN A 117 -5.31 6.20 17.03
C GLN A 117 -5.90 5.03 16.22
N MET A 118 -6.77 4.22 16.81
CA MET A 118 -7.42 3.14 16.07
C MET A 118 -8.39 3.73 15.04
N THR A 119 -8.21 3.33 13.78
CA THR A 119 -9.08 3.72 12.67
C THR A 119 -9.84 2.49 12.20
N THR A 120 -11.17 2.54 12.24
CA THR A 120 -12.04 1.49 11.70
C THR A 120 -12.47 1.88 10.30
N MET A 121 -12.29 0.96 9.37
CA MET A 121 -12.57 1.16 7.95
C MET A 121 -13.48 0.05 7.43
N THR A 122 -14.49 0.41 6.65
CA THR A 122 -15.23 -0.52 5.79
C THR A 122 -14.80 -0.26 4.35
N THR A 123 -14.35 -1.29 3.65
CA THR A 123 -13.89 -1.16 2.25
C THR A 123 -14.51 -2.24 1.38
N ILE A 124 -14.83 -1.88 0.14
CA ILE A 124 -15.11 -2.82 -0.94
C ILE A 124 -13.77 -3.22 -1.58
N ASN A 125 -13.47 -4.51 -1.63
CA ASN A 125 -12.18 -5.03 -2.07
C ASN A 125 -12.35 -5.92 -3.30
N LEU A 126 -11.38 -5.89 -4.22
CA LEU A 126 -11.28 -6.88 -5.29
C LEU A 126 -10.88 -8.23 -4.68
N LYS A 127 -11.61 -9.29 -5.04
CA LYS A 127 -11.21 -10.64 -4.69
C LYS A 127 -9.90 -11.02 -5.36
N ARG A 128 -8.94 -11.45 -4.55
CA ARG A 128 -7.63 -12.00 -4.89
C ARG A 128 -7.74 -13.44 -5.36
N LYS A 129 -8.73 -14.22 -4.90
CA LYS A 129 -9.09 -15.54 -5.44
C LYS A 129 -10.60 -15.65 -5.72
N THR A 130 -11.03 -16.55 -6.60
CA THR A 130 -12.44 -16.65 -7.05
C THR A 130 -13.43 -16.92 -5.92
N ASP A 131 -13.03 -17.70 -4.94
CA ASP A 131 -13.83 -18.16 -3.80
C ASP A 131 -13.45 -17.44 -2.50
N GLU A 132 -12.87 -16.24 -2.58
CA GLU A 132 -12.49 -15.46 -1.40
C GLU A 132 -13.69 -15.07 -0.53
N THR A 133 -13.50 -15.20 0.79
CA THR A 133 -14.52 -14.98 1.83
C THR A 133 -14.02 -13.98 2.89
N GLU A 134 -14.90 -13.55 3.80
CA GLU A 134 -14.51 -12.68 4.93
C GLU A 134 -13.46 -13.32 5.85
N ALA A 135 -13.40 -14.66 5.92
CA ALA A 135 -12.39 -15.36 6.72
C ALA A 135 -10.97 -15.24 6.14
N ASP A 136 -10.86 -14.86 4.87
CA ASP A 136 -9.60 -14.65 4.15
C ASP A 136 -9.07 -13.21 4.29
N ASP A 137 -9.88 -12.30 4.86
CA ASP A 137 -9.57 -10.87 4.96
C ASP A 137 -8.26 -10.63 5.74
N GLY A 138 -7.39 -9.79 5.17
CA GLY A 138 -6.11 -9.43 5.79
C GLY A 138 -5.05 -10.53 5.79
N THR A 139 -5.36 -11.75 5.34
CA THR A 139 -4.37 -12.84 5.21
C THR A 139 -3.56 -12.72 3.93
N HIS A 140 -2.38 -13.34 3.85
CA HIS A 140 -1.59 -13.37 2.62
C HIS A 140 -2.23 -14.32 1.59
N ILE A 141 -2.68 -13.75 0.46
CA ILE A 141 -3.28 -14.49 -0.65
C ILE A 141 -2.67 -13.98 -1.95
N SER A 142 -2.20 -14.93 -2.76
CA SER A 142 -1.71 -14.60 -4.10
C SER A 142 -2.85 -14.17 -5.00
N CYS A 143 -2.64 -13.05 -5.69
CA CYS A 143 -3.62 -12.47 -6.58
C CYS A 143 -3.77 -13.32 -7.85
N ARG A 144 -4.99 -13.79 -8.14
CA ARG A 144 -5.33 -14.59 -9.34
C ARG A 144 -5.03 -13.90 -10.69
N PHE A 145 -4.73 -12.61 -10.66
CA PHE A 145 -4.36 -11.84 -11.85
C PHE A 145 -2.85 -11.80 -12.08
N LEU A 146 -2.04 -12.30 -11.14
CA LEU A 146 -0.62 -12.52 -11.28
C LEU A 146 -0.37 -13.77 -12.12
N ASN A 147 0.45 -13.65 -13.16
CA ASN A 147 0.88 -14.80 -13.97
C ASN A 147 2.19 -15.42 -13.43
N GLU A 148 2.60 -16.54 -14.02
CA GLU A 148 3.80 -17.28 -13.60
C GLU A 148 5.10 -16.47 -13.79
N GLU A 149 5.10 -15.48 -14.68
CA GLU A 149 6.23 -14.58 -14.95
C GLU A 149 6.24 -13.30 -14.10
N GLY A 150 5.35 -13.15 -13.11
CA GLY A 150 5.28 -11.98 -12.23
C GLY A 150 4.52 -10.77 -12.79
N GLY A 151 3.97 -10.89 -14.00
CA GLY A 151 3.13 -9.91 -14.67
C GLY A 151 1.69 -9.89 -14.15
N CYS A 152 1.06 -8.72 -14.17
CA CYS A 152 -0.34 -8.54 -13.83
C CYS A 152 -1.20 -8.50 -15.09
N SER A 153 -2.08 -9.48 -15.27
CA SER A 153 -3.01 -9.58 -16.42
C SER A 153 -4.02 -8.43 -16.51
N MET A 154 -4.19 -7.66 -15.43
CA MET A 154 -5.03 -6.46 -15.42
C MET A 154 -4.27 -5.19 -15.81
N HIS A 155 -2.95 -5.22 -15.98
CA HIS A 155 -2.20 -4.01 -16.31
C HIS A 155 -2.61 -3.46 -17.69
N PRO A 156 -2.87 -2.13 -17.83
CA PRO A 156 -2.73 -1.07 -16.84
C PRO A 156 -3.97 -0.79 -15.96
N ASP A 157 -5.08 -1.47 -16.19
CA ASP A 157 -6.37 -1.31 -15.48
C ASP A 157 -6.39 -1.95 -14.06
N ARG A 158 -5.24 -2.18 -13.42
CA ARG A 158 -5.16 -2.71 -12.05
C ARG A 158 -5.70 -1.70 -11.02
N PRO A 159 -6.20 -2.16 -9.85
CA PRO A 159 -6.72 -1.26 -8.82
C PRO A 159 -5.77 -0.12 -8.47
N GLY A 160 -6.33 1.08 -8.22
CA GLY A 160 -5.55 2.25 -7.80
C GLY A 160 -4.63 1.96 -6.60
N VAL A 161 -5.08 1.15 -5.64
CA VAL A 161 -4.28 0.77 -4.46
C VAL A 161 -3.00 -0.01 -4.81
N CYS A 162 -3.01 -0.79 -5.89
CA CYS A 162 -1.82 -1.52 -6.34
C CYS A 162 -0.70 -0.59 -6.79
N TYR A 163 -1.03 0.64 -7.22
CA TYR A 163 -0.06 1.66 -7.58
C TYR A 163 0.52 2.40 -6.37
N LEU A 164 -0.09 2.27 -5.18
CA LEU A 164 0.41 2.95 -3.99
C LEU A 164 1.60 2.26 -3.36
N TYR A 165 1.73 0.94 -3.52
CA TYR A 165 2.78 0.18 -2.83
C TYR A 165 4.17 0.78 -3.12
N PRO A 166 5.01 0.99 -2.10
CA PRO A 166 4.88 0.55 -0.70
C PRO A 166 4.35 1.65 0.24
N PHE A 167 3.72 2.70 -0.28
CA PHE A 167 3.24 3.80 0.53
C PHE A 167 1.91 3.47 1.22
N SER A 168 1.86 3.75 2.51
CA SER A 168 0.61 4.05 3.21
C SER A 168 0.31 5.53 3.06
N SER A 169 -0.96 5.90 2.99
CA SER A 169 -1.35 7.31 2.88
C SER A 169 -2.63 7.62 3.65
N TRP A 170 -2.75 8.87 4.08
CA TRP A 170 -3.88 9.35 4.85
C TRP A 170 -4.15 10.84 4.60
N LEU A 171 -5.32 11.29 5.02
CA LEU A 171 -5.73 12.69 4.97
C LEU A 171 -5.67 13.31 6.37
N GLU A 172 -5.00 14.45 6.48
CA GLU A 172 -5.05 15.32 7.65
C GLU A 172 -5.69 16.66 7.32
N ASN A 173 -6.29 17.28 8.33
CA ASN A 173 -6.81 18.64 8.21
C ASN A 173 -5.74 19.65 8.62
N GLU A 174 -5.13 20.32 7.65
CA GLU A 174 -4.21 21.42 7.87
C GLU A 174 -4.92 22.75 7.66
N LYS A 175 -5.31 23.44 8.75
CA LYS A 175 -5.94 24.78 8.72
C LYS A 175 -7.20 24.84 7.84
N GLY A 176 -8.05 23.82 7.92
CA GLY A 176 -9.29 23.73 7.15
C GLY A 176 -9.11 23.20 5.73
N LYS A 177 -7.91 22.75 5.35
CA LYS A 177 -7.63 22.17 4.04
C LYS A 177 -7.19 20.71 4.19
N PRO A 178 -7.74 19.77 3.40
CA PRO A 178 -7.24 18.41 3.38
C PRO A 178 -5.81 18.40 2.82
N ARG A 179 -4.89 17.78 3.56
CA ARG A 179 -3.53 17.47 3.12
C ARG A 179 -3.38 15.96 3.05
N VAL A 180 -2.77 15.48 1.97
CA VAL A 180 -2.43 14.08 1.83
C VAL A 180 -1.03 13.87 2.39
N HIS A 181 -0.89 12.86 3.25
CA HIS A 181 0.37 12.43 3.82
C HIS A 181 0.66 11.00 3.38
N ALA A 182 1.93 10.65 3.28
CA ALA A 182 2.38 9.32 2.92
C ALA A 182 3.63 8.91 3.68
N THR A 183 3.74 7.63 4.01
CA THR A 183 4.93 7.01 4.60
C THR A 183 5.11 5.59 4.06
N TYR A 184 6.28 4.99 4.23
CA TYR A 184 6.50 3.61 3.82
C TYR A 184 5.80 2.61 4.73
N GLN A 185 5.29 1.54 4.12
CA GLN A 185 4.86 0.34 4.81
C GLN A 185 6.04 -0.64 4.84
N PHE A 186 6.55 -0.88 6.04
CA PHE A 186 7.62 -1.86 6.26
C PHE A 186 7.04 -3.22 6.60
N THR A 187 6.59 -3.95 5.58
CA THR A 187 6.00 -5.28 5.77
C THR A 187 7.03 -6.42 5.78
N GLY A 188 8.26 -6.14 5.37
CA GLY A 188 9.28 -7.18 5.21
C GLY A 188 9.17 -7.97 3.90
N ASP A 189 8.19 -7.66 3.04
CA ASP A 189 8.00 -8.35 1.75
C ASP A 189 8.68 -7.65 0.58
N CYS A 190 9.15 -6.41 0.76
CA CYS A 190 9.74 -5.63 -0.33
C CYS A 190 11.27 -5.64 -0.25
N PRO A 191 11.96 -6.17 -1.28
CA PRO A 191 13.42 -6.07 -1.40
C PRO A 191 13.90 -4.69 -1.88
N GLY A 192 12.98 -3.82 -2.26
CA GLY A 192 13.28 -2.53 -2.88
C GLY A 192 13.78 -1.45 -1.92
N PHE A 193 13.78 -1.70 -0.61
CA PHE A 193 14.26 -0.72 0.37
C PHE A 193 15.79 -0.69 0.41
N TYR A 194 16.37 0.51 0.44
CA TYR A 194 17.82 0.71 0.50
C TYR A 194 18.17 1.96 1.33
N LEU A 195 19.42 2.06 1.77
CA LEU A 195 19.94 3.20 2.52
C LEU A 195 20.60 4.22 1.58
N ALA A 196 20.34 5.51 1.77
CA ALA A 196 20.91 6.60 0.97
C ALA A 196 21.34 7.80 1.85
N GLU A 197 22.33 8.56 1.39
CA GLU A 197 22.85 9.74 2.10
C GLU A 197 21.90 10.95 1.98
N ASP A 198 21.18 11.05 0.88
CA ASP A 198 20.22 12.10 0.58
C ASP A 198 18.97 11.55 -0.13
N LEU A 199 18.08 12.46 -0.52
CA LEU A 199 16.79 12.15 -1.13
C LEU A 199 16.80 12.25 -2.67
N GLU A 200 17.91 12.67 -3.28
CA GLU A 200 17.97 12.86 -4.74
C GLU A 200 17.68 11.57 -5.53
N PRO A 201 18.11 10.36 -5.09
CA PRO A 201 17.79 9.11 -5.79
C PRO A 201 16.31 8.80 -5.97
N MET A 202 15.42 9.40 -5.16
CA MET A 202 13.96 9.19 -5.23
C MET A 202 13.18 10.42 -5.71
N LYS A 203 13.87 11.45 -6.21
CA LYS A 203 13.23 12.72 -6.54
C LYS A 203 12.13 12.60 -7.59
N GLU A 204 12.37 11.84 -8.65
CA GLU A 204 11.35 11.65 -9.70
C GLU A 204 10.26 10.69 -9.24
N GLU A 205 10.59 9.67 -8.45
CA GLU A 205 9.63 8.75 -7.83
C GLU A 205 8.70 9.51 -6.89
N PHE A 206 9.19 10.39 -6.02
CA PHE A 206 8.34 11.23 -5.16
C PHE A 206 7.41 12.12 -5.98
N LYS A 207 7.89 12.65 -7.11
CA LYS A 207 7.09 13.51 -7.99
C LYS A 207 6.01 12.73 -8.74
N GLU A 208 6.29 11.51 -9.16
CA GLU A 208 5.33 10.60 -9.77
C GLU A 208 4.29 10.14 -8.73
N TYR A 209 4.76 9.57 -7.62
CA TYR A 209 3.92 9.08 -6.54
C TYR A 209 3.11 10.19 -5.87
N SER A 210 3.58 11.44 -5.86
CA SER A 210 2.77 12.56 -5.35
C SER A 210 1.44 12.70 -6.09
N LYS A 211 1.41 12.40 -7.40
CA LYS A 211 0.18 12.40 -8.18
C LYS A 211 -0.66 11.15 -7.90
N ILE A 212 -0.04 9.97 -7.96
CA ILE A 212 -0.72 8.69 -7.76
C ILE A 212 -1.41 8.65 -6.39
N ILE A 213 -0.68 8.98 -5.33
CA ILE A 213 -1.16 8.96 -3.96
C ILE A 213 -2.27 10.00 -3.76
N TYR A 214 -2.11 11.22 -4.27
CA TYR A 214 -3.12 12.25 -4.16
C TYR A 214 -4.43 11.84 -4.84
N ASP A 215 -4.36 11.40 -6.10
CA ASP A 215 -5.53 11.00 -6.88
C ASP A 215 -6.27 9.84 -6.22
N TYR A 216 -5.54 8.82 -5.75
CA TYR A 216 -6.13 7.70 -5.03
C TYR A 216 -6.84 8.15 -3.75
N ASN A 217 -6.23 9.02 -2.94
CA ASN A 217 -6.86 9.50 -1.70
C ASN A 217 -8.14 10.30 -1.99
N MET A 218 -8.17 11.11 -3.04
CA MET A 218 -9.37 11.83 -3.44
C MET A 218 -10.46 10.86 -3.94
N ALA A 219 -10.09 9.87 -4.75
CA ALA A 219 -11.01 8.85 -5.25
C ALA A 219 -11.56 7.96 -4.10
N SER A 220 -10.72 7.55 -3.16
CA SER A 220 -11.12 6.81 -1.96
C SER A 220 -12.08 7.61 -1.07
N ASN A 221 -11.80 8.91 -0.85
CA ASN A 221 -12.73 9.78 -0.11
C ASN A 221 -14.09 9.90 -0.81
N ARG A 222 -14.11 10.02 -2.14
CA ARG A 222 -15.35 10.04 -2.92
C ARG A 222 -16.10 8.71 -2.82
N THR A 223 -15.39 7.59 -2.90
CA THR A 223 -15.95 6.23 -2.76
C THR A 223 -16.70 6.06 -1.43
N ASN A 224 -16.17 6.62 -0.34
CA ASN A 224 -16.84 6.64 0.95
C ASN A 224 -18.13 7.48 0.93
N ARG A 225 -18.13 8.65 0.28
CA ARG A 225 -19.33 9.51 0.14
C ARG A 225 -20.42 8.87 -0.71
N GLU A 226 -20.03 8.03 -1.65
CA GLU A 226 -20.93 7.26 -2.52
C GLU A 226 -21.49 6.01 -1.82
N GLY A 227 -21.04 5.71 -0.60
CA GLY A 227 -21.57 4.60 0.21
C GLY A 227 -20.92 3.25 -0.06
N PHE A 228 -19.81 3.21 -0.80
CA PHE A 228 -19.03 1.99 -1.06
C PHE A 228 -17.94 1.71 -0.01
N GLY A 229 -17.84 2.56 1.00
CA GLY A 229 -16.91 2.41 2.11
C GLY A 229 -17.21 3.37 3.25
N SER A 230 -16.49 3.23 4.35
CA SER A 230 -16.56 4.17 5.47
C SER A 230 -15.23 4.20 6.21
N VAL A 231 -14.95 5.32 6.88
CA VAL A 231 -13.80 5.49 7.77
C VAL A 231 -14.30 6.20 9.02
N SER A 232 -13.97 5.66 10.18
CA SER A 232 -14.26 6.24 11.49
C SER A 232 -13.03 6.17 12.38
N PHE A 233 -12.80 7.23 13.16
CA PHE A 233 -11.69 7.34 14.10
C PHE A 233 -12.21 7.07 15.51
N GLY A 234 -11.54 6.16 16.22
CA GLY A 234 -11.82 5.83 17.62
C GLY A 234 -11.13 6.75 18.62
#